data_AF-D3SGJ5-F1
#
_entry.id   AF-D3SGJ5-F1
#
_cell.length_a   1.000
_cell.length_b   1.000
_cell.length_c   1.000
_cell.angle_alpha   90.00
_cell.angle_beta   90.00
_cell.angle_gamma   90.00
#
_symmetry.space_group_name_H-M   'P 1'
#
loop_
_entity.id
_entity.type
_entity.pdbx_description
1 polymer ?
#
loop_
_entity_poly.entity_id
_entity_poly.type
_entity_poly.pdbx_seq_one_letter_code
_entity_poly.pdbx_strand_id
1 'polypeptide(L)'
;MHNRTLNFARQEGFSTTTLGVLNLSVSDEKLGDDDILRRLIVAITAWVSGTPEGRALWESSCEDLNVGDLVHLSGSEIESLQPFLAQQGVSFIDADVYDSDGSFGFDTVLVDIDAIVERKGIPRE
;
A
#
# COMPACT_ATOMS: atom_id res chain seq x y z
N MET A 1 0.28 -12.34 -14.69
CA MET A 1 0.46 -11.09 -13.93
C MET A 1 -0.82 -10.87 -13.16
N HIS A 2 -0.76 -10.98 -11.84
CA HIS A 2 -1.91 -10.97 -10.94
C HIS A 2 -1.75 -9.83 -9.95
N ASN A 3 -2.77 -8.99 -9.81
CA ASN A 3 -2.70 -7.85 -8.90
C ASN A 3 -2.82 -8.33 -7.45
N ARG A 4 -1.97 -7.77 -6.59
CA ARG A 4 -1.86 -8.09 -5.17
C ARG A 4 -1.65 -6.80 -4.39
N THR A 5 -2.21 -6.78 -3.20
CA THR A 5 -2.13 -5.63 -2.30
C THR A 5 -1.46 -6.09 -1.02
N LEU A 6 -0.38 -5.40 -0.63
CA LEU A 6 0.25 -5.56 0.66
C LEU A 6 -0.11 -4.36 1.54
N ASN A 7 -0.56 -4.63 2.76
CA ASN A 7 -0.99 -3.62 3.72
C ASN A 7 0.02 -3.51 4.86
N PHE A 8 0.38 -2.28 5.22
CA PHE A 8 1.36 -1.97 6.25
C PHE A 8 0.72 -1.00 7.25
N ALA A 9 0.53 -1.46 8.48
CA ALA A 9 -0.08 -0.64 9.53
C ALA A 9 1.00 -0.02 10.42
N ARG A 10 0.93 1.30 10.64
CA ARG A 10 1.61 1.95 11.76
C ARG A 10 0.68 1.91 12.98
N GLN A 11 1.21 1.41 14.09
CA GLN A 11 0.51 1.37 15.37
C GLN A 11 1.17 2.34 16.35
N GLU A 12 0.34 3.16 16.99
CA GLU A 12 0.75 4.05 18.07
C GLU A 12 -0.11 3.74 19.30
N GLY A 13 0.50 3.13 20.31
CA GLY A 13 -0.22 2.56 21.45
C GLY A 13 -1.12 1.39 21.02
N PHE A 14 -2.44 1.56 21.16
CA PHE A 14 -3.44 0.54 20.80
C PHE A 14 -4.20 0.87 19.51
N SER A 15 -3.83 1.95 18.82
CA SER A 15 -4.54 2.43 17.64
C SER A 15 -3.68 2.28 16.39
N THR A 16 -4.29 1.82 15.29
CA THR A 16 -3.70 1.95 13.96
C THR A 16 -3.92 3.39 13.50
N THR A 17 -2.83 4.14 13.33
CA THR A 17 -2.87 5.55 12.94
C THR A 17 -2.67 5.75 11.45
N THR A 18 -1.91 4.87 10.81
CA THR A 18 -1.60 4.98 9.39
C THR A 18 -1.66 3.62 8.71
N LEU A 19 -2.19 3.58 7.51
CA LEU A 19 -2.20 2.41 6.64
C LEU A 19 -1.47 2.75 5.33
N GLY A 20 -0.30 2.14 5.11
CA GLY A 20 0.36 2.10 3.82
C GLY A 20 -0.19 0.93 2.99
N VAL A 21 -0.59 1.19 1.76
CA VAL A 21 -1.12 0.22 0.82
C VAL A 21 -0.21 0.18 -0.39
N LEU A 22 0.33 -0.99 -0.71
CA LEU A 22 1.21 -1.18 -1.85
C LEU A 22 0.56 -2.16 -2.82
N ASN A 23 0.24 -1.68 -4.02
CA ASN A 23 -0.32 -2.51 -5.07
C ASN A 23 0.78 -2.95 -6.05
N LEU A 24 0.83 -4.26 -6.26
CA LEU A 24 1.86 -4.94 -7.03
C LEU A 24 1.20 -5.86 -8.05
N SER A 25 1.91 -6.15 -9.14
CA SER A 25 1.60 -7.28 -10.00
C SER A 25 2.62 -8.38 -9.77
N VAL A 26 2.16 -9.62 -9.59
CA VAL A 26 3.03 -10.78 -9.39
C VAL A 26 2.89 -11.79 -10.53
N SER A 27 3.98 -12.50 -10.83
CA SER A 27 4.02 -13.48 -11.90
C SER A 27 3.30 -14.78 -11.55
N ASP A 28 3.28 -15.17 -10.27
CA ASP A 28 2.66 -16.39 -9.75
C ASP A 28 1.55 -16.04 -8.75
N GLU A 29 0.31 -16.42 -9.08
CA GLU A 29 -0.88 -16.17 -8.25
C GLU A 29 -0.84 -16.90 -6.90
N LYS A 30 -0.05 -17.98 -6.79
CA LYS A 30 0.01 -18.83 -5.59
C LYS A 30 0.89 -18.27 -4.49
N LEU A 31 1.64 -17.19 -4.75
CA LEU A 31 2.51 -16.58 -3.76
C LEU A 31 1.70 -16.04 -2.58
N GLY A 32 2.08 -16.40 -1.36
CA GLY A 32 1.52 -15.78 -0.16
C GLY A 32 2.06 -14.35 0.02
N ASP A 33 1.38 -13.54 0.82
CA ASP A 33 1.79 -12.14 1.07
C ASP A 33 3.22 -12.06 1.65
N ASP A 34 3.60 -12.98 2.53
CA ASP A 34 4.96 -13.08 3.07
C ASP A 34 6.02 -13.36 1.99
N ASP A 35 5.70 -14.18 0.99
CA ASP A 35 6.62 -14.49 -0.11
C ASP A 35 6.79 -13.27 -1.03
N ILE A 36 5.69 -12.53 -1.26
CA ILE A 36 5.72 -11.29 -2.04
C ILE A 36 6.54 -10.23 -1.29
N LEU A 37 6.33 -10.07 0.02
CA LEU A 37 7.10 -9.15 0.84
C LEU A 37 8.59 -9.49 0.82
N ARG A 38 8.97 -10.76 0.97
CA ARG A 38 10.38 -11.18 0.87
C ARG A 38 10.99 -10.85 -0.49
N ARG A 39 10.26 -11.10 -1.58
CA ARG A 39 10.69 -10.74 -2.94
C ARG A 39 10.87 -9.24 -3.12
N LEU A 40 9.94 -8.44 -2.59
CA LEU A 40 10.02 -6.98 -2.59
C LEU A 40 11.27 -6.49 -1.85
N ILE A 41 11.52 -7.01 -0.64
CA ILE A 41 12.71 -6.66 0.16
C ILE A 41 13.99 -6.98 -0.61
N VAL A 42 14.08 -8.17 -1.23
CA VAL A 42 15.25 -8.56 -2.04
C VAL A 42 15.45 -7.61 -3.22
N ALA A 43 14.38 -7.27 -3.95
CA ALA A 43 14.45 -6.35 -5.09
C ALA A 43 14.88 -4.93 -4.68
N ILE A 44 14.27 -4.36 -3.64
CA ILE A 44 14.61 -3.03 -3.12
C ILE A 44 16.06 -3.02 -2.61
N THR A 45 16.49 -4.06 -1.88
CA THR A 45 17.87 -4.18 -1.42
C THR A 45 18.86 -4.19 -2.58
N ALA A 46 18.56 -4.94 -3.64
CA ALA A 46 19.39 -4.99 -4.84
C ALA A 46 19.43 -3.64 -5.57
N TRP A 47 18.29 -2.94 -5.65
CA TRP A 47 18.21 -1.60 -6.22
C TRP A 47 19.05 -0.58 -5.42
N VAL A 48 18.84 -0.48 -4.11
CA VAL A 48 19.61 0.40 -3.20
C VAL A 48 21.11 0.15 -3.27
N SER A 49 21.51 -1.12 -3.44
CA SER A 49 22.93 -1.50 -3.55
C SER A 49 23.52 -1.25 -4.94
N GLY A 50 22.67 -1.24 -5.97
CA GLY A 50 23.07 -1.27 -7.37
C GLY A 50 22.91 0.04 -8.13
N THR A 51 22.17 1.01 -7.59
CA THR A 51 21.84 2.28 -8.27
C THR A 51 22.12 3.50 -7.40
N PRO A 52 22.58 4.62 -7.99
CA PRO A 52 22.68 5.89 -7.28
C PRO A 52 21.33 6.38 -6.74
N GLU A 53 20.24 6.18 -7.48
CA GLU A 53 18.90 6.61 -7.10
C GLU A 53 18.39 5.88 -5.86
N GLY A 54 18.50 4.55 -5.84
CA GLY A 54 18.11 3.74 -4.68
C GLY A 54 18.99 4.04 -3.47
N ARG A 55 20.29 4.24 -3.69
CA ARG A 55 21.23 4.63 -2.63
C ARG A 55 20.86 5.98 -2.01
N ALA A 56 20.58 6.98 -2.85
CA ALA A 56 20.21 8.31 -2.40
C ALA A 56 18.91 8.32 -1.60
N LEU A 57 17.90 7.56 -2.04
CA LEU A 57 16.64 7.43 -1.33
C LEU A 57 16.85 6.81 0.07
N TRP A 58 17.59 5.70 0.15
CA TRP A 58 17.89 5.03 1.41
C TRP A 58 18.69 5.90 2.39
N GLU A 59 19.68 6.65 1.89
CA GLU A 59 20.43 7.61 2.71
C GLU A 59 19.52 8.77 3.19
N SER A 60 18.62 9.26 2.32
CA SER A 60 17.67 10.33 2.67
C SER A 60 16.64 9.90 3.72
N SER A 61 16.28 8.61 3.75
CA SER A 61 15.37 8.02 4.73
C SER A 61 16.09 7.66 6.04
N CYS A 62 17.27 8.21 6.30
CA CYS A 62 18.12 7.88 7.46
C CYS A 62 18.41 6.37 7.58
N GLU A 63 18.60 5.69 6.45
CA GLU A 63 18.80 4.25 6.36
C GLU A 63 17.59 3.38 6.80
N ASP A 64 16.41 3.98 7.00
CA ASP A 64 15.17 3.32 7.44
C ASP A 64 14.07 3.30 6.35
N LEU A 65 14.46 2.97 5.12
CA LEU A 65 13.56 2.97 3.96
C LEU A 65 12.40 1.98 4.15
N ASN A 66 11.18 2.51 4.19
CA ASN A 66 9.95 1.76 4.41
C ASN A 66 8.85 2.15 3.39
N VAL A 67 7.65 1.57 3.52
CA VAL A 67 6.55 1.79 2.58
C VAL A 67 6.14 3.27 2.46
N GLY A 68 6.31 4.07 3.53
CA GLY A 68 6.02 5.49 3.50
C GLY A 68 6.91 6.24 2.52
N ASP A 69 8.18 5.84 2.38
CA ASP A 69 9.09 6.41 1.40
C ASP A 69 8.73 5.98 -0.03
N LEU A 70 8.26 4.74 -0.21
CA LEU A 70 7.87 4.21 -1.52
C LEU A 70 6.69 4.96 -2.16
N VAL A 71 5.82 5.54 -1.35
CA VAL A 71 4.64 6.30 -1.80
C VAL A 71 5.03 7.63 -2.44
N HIS A 72 6.22 8.12 -2.14
CA HIS A 72 6.74 9.38 -2.66
C HIS A 72 7.71 9.22 -3.83
N LEU A 73 7.88 7.99 -4.35
CA LEU A 73 8.74 7.76 -5.51
C LEU A 73 8.27 8.56 -6.73
N SER A 74 9.22 9.25 -7.34
CA SER A 74 9.05 9.86 -8.66
C SER A 74 8.97 8.80 -9.75
N GLY A 75 8.46 9.17 -10.93
CA GLY A 75 8.41 8.28 -12.09
C GLY A 75 9.78 7.71 -12.47
N SER A 76 10.85 8.52 -12.40
CA SER A 76 12.21 8.06 -12.68
C SER A 76 12.73 7.06 -11.65
N GLU A 77 12.40 7.22 -10.37
CA GLU A 77 12.79 6.25 -9.34
C GLU A 77 12.06 4.93 -9.55
N ILE A 78 10.76 4.97 -9.84
CA ILE A 78 9.96 3.78 -10.18
C ILE A 78 10.56 3.07 -11.40
N GLU A 79 10.89 3.81 -12.47
CA GLU A 79 11.53 3.25 -13.66
C GLU A 79 12.87 2.57 -13.33
N SER A 80 13.67 3.16 -12.44
CA SER A 80 14.95 2.58 -12.01
C SER A 80 14.80 1.34 -11.11
N LEU A 81 13.71 1.25 -10.33
CA LEU A 81 13.41 0.15 -9.43
C LEU A 81 12.82 -1.07 -10.17
N GLN A 82 12.01 -0.84 -11.21
CA GLN A 82 11.26 -1.89 -11.91
C GLN A 82 12.11 -3.08 -12.42
N PRO A 83 13.32 -2.91 -12.98
CA PRO A 83 14.16 -4.04 -13.40
C PRO A 83 14.53 -4.99 -12.26
N PHE A 84 14.66 -4.48 -11.03
CA PHE A 84 14.98 -5.29 -9.85
C PHE A 84 13.75 -6.04 -9.34
N LEU A 85 12.57 -5.40 -9.37
CA LEU A 85 11.29 -6.06 -9.07
C LEU A 85 11.00 -7.18 -10.07
N ALA A 86 11.21 -6.92 -11.37
CA ALA A 86 10.95 -7.88 -12.44
C ALA A 86 11.77 -9.17 -12.29
N GLN A 87 13.02 -9.08 -11.81
CA GLN A 87 13.86 -10.25 -11.51
C GLN A 87 13.28 -11.13 -10.40
N GLN A 88 12.47 -10.55 -9.51
CA GLN A 88 11.76 -11.27 -8.46
C GLN A 88 10.33 -11.68 -8.86
N GLY A 89 9.93 -11.43 -10.12
CA GLY A 89 8.58 -11.70 -10.60
C GLY A 89 7.52 -10.77 -10.01
N VAL A 90 7.94 -9.57 -9.58
CA VAL A 90 7.09 -8.52 -9.02
C VAL A 90 7.14 -7.30 -9.96
N SER A 91 6.08 -6.51 -9.99
CA SER A 91 6.05 -5.21 -10.66
C SER A 91 5.31 -4.22 -9.77
N PHE A 92 5.83 -3.00 -9.67
CA PHE A 92 5.17 -1.92 -8.95
C PHE A 92 3.97 -1.41 -9.77
N ILE A 93 2.80 -1.23 -9.14
CA ILE A 93 1.63 -0.58 -9.77
C ILE A 93 1.50 0.83 -9.20
N ASP A 94 1.23 0.93 -7.90
CA ASP A 94 1.11 2.17 -7.15
C ASP A 94 1.28 1.89 -5.64
N ALA A 95 1.34 2.98 -4.86
CA ALA A 95 1.29 2.92 -3.41
C ALA A 95 0.52 4.13 -2.87
N ASP A 96 -0.25 3.91 -1.83
CA ASP A 96 -1.07 4.90 -1.14
C ASP A 96 -0.78 4.90 0.35
N VAL A 97 -0.99 6.04 1.01
CA VAL A 97 -0.96 6.17 2.48
C VAL A 97 -2.25 6.81 2.93
N TYR A 98 -2.89 6.17 3.89
CA TYR A 98 -4.11 6.65 4.52
C TYR A 98 -3.86 6.93 6.00
N ASP A 99 -4.28 8.11 6.45
CA ASP A 99 -4.37 8.43 7.87
C ASP A 99 -5.73 8.00 8.41
N SER A 100 -5.75 7.48 9.63
CA SER A 100 -6.97 7.21 10.38
C SER A 100 -7.73 8.50 10.74
N ASP A 101 -7.03 9.63 10.88
CA ASP A 101 -7.59 10.95 11.19
C ASP A 101 -8.36 11.51 9.97
N GLY A 102 -9.61 11.07 9.83
CA GLY A 102 -10.48 11.41 8.70
C GLY A 102 -11.25 10.21 8.12
N SER A 103 -11.01 9.02 8.66
CA SER A 103 -11.72 7.80 8.29
C SER A 103 -13.08 7.70 8.99
N PHE A 104 -14.08 7.14 8.31
CA PHE A 104 -15.33 6.72 8.95
C PHE A 104 -15.15 5.33 9.59
N GLY A 105 -15.90 5.04 10.65
CA GLY A 105 -15.87 3.71 11.27
C GLY A 105 -16.34 2.63 10.28
N PHE A 106 -15.74 1.44 10.34
CA PHE A 106 -16.04 0.34 9.41
C PHE A 106 -17.54 0.01 9.34
N ASP A 107 -18.22 0.02 10.49
CA ASP A 107 -19.65 -0.28 10.61
C ASP A 107 -20.57 0.93 10.40
N THR A 108 -20.06 2.02 9.80
CA THR A 108 -20.89 3.19 9.50
C THR A 108 -22.00 2.81 8.52
N VAL A 109 -23.26 2.91 8.97
CA VAL A 109 -24.43 2.61 8.14
C VAL A 109 -24.58 3.69 7.07
N LEU A 110 -24.50 3.29 5.79
CA LEU A 110 -24.59 4.19 4.63
C LEU A 110 -26.03 4.43 4.14
N VAL A 111 -27.00 3.80 4.79
CA VAL A 111 -28.42 3.88 4.41
C VAL A 111 -29.17 4.79 5.38
N ASP A 112 -29.75 5.85 4.84
CA ASP A 112 -30.72 6.66 5.56
C ASP A 112 -32.09 5.98 5.54
N ILE A 113 -32.42 5.32 6.65
CA ILE A 113 -33.69 4.59 6.79
C ILE A 113 -34.90 5.52 6.83
N ASP A 114 -34.73 6.72 7.38
CA ASP A 114 -35.81 7.70 7.52
C ASP A 114 -36.24 8.22 6.15
N ALA A 115 -35.27 8.55 5.29
CA ALA A 115 -35.53 8.91 3.90
C ALA A 115 -36.23 7.79 3.09
N ILE A 116 -36.00 6.52 3.43
CA ILE A 116 -36.67 5.39 2.76
C ILE A 116 -38.11 5.22 3.24
N VAL A 117 -38.36 5.32 4.55
CA VAL A 117 -39.70 5.16 5.13
C VAL A 117 -40.63 6.28 4.66
N GLU A 118 -40.15 7.53 4.61
CA GLU A 118 -40.89 8.69 4.11
C GLU A 118 -41.31 8.52 2.64
N ARG A 119 -40.40 8.02 1.78
CA ARG A 119 -40.70 7.76 0.37
C ARG A 119 -41.70 6.62 0.15
N LYS A 120 -41.80 5.67 1.08
CA LYS A 120 -42.73 4.54 0.99
C LYS A 120 -44.11 4.83 1.57
N GLY A 121 -44.32 6.01 2.18
CA GLY A 121 -45.60 6.36 2.81
C GLY A 121 -45.98 5.41 3.95
N ILE A 122 -45.01 4.73 4.56
CA ILE A 122 -45.26 3.81 5.68
C ILE A 122 -45.32 4.66 6.95
N PRO A 123 -46.46 4.72 7.66
CA PRO A 123 -46.58 5.50 8.89
C PRO A 123 -45.60 4.98 9.95
N ARG A 124 -45.00 5.89 10.73
CA ARG A 124 -44.23 5.51 11.92
C ARG A 124 -45.22 5.06 13.01
N GLU A 125 -44.97 3.90 13.63
CA GLU A 125 -45.68 3.43 14.84
C GLU A 125 -45.14 4.12 16.11
#